data_AF-A0A950FZW9-F1
#
_entry.id   AF-A0A950FZW9-F1
#
_cell.length_a   1.000
_cell.length_b   1.000
_cell.length_c   1.000
_cell.angle_alpha   90.00
_cell.angle_beta   90.00
_cell.angle_gamma   90.00
#
_symmetry.space_group_name_H-M   'P 1'
#
loop_
_entity.id
_entity.type
_entity.pdbx_description
1 polymer ?
#
loop_
_entity_poly.entity_id
_entity_poly.type
_entity_poly.pdbx_seq_one_letter_code
_entity_poly.pdbx_strand_id
1 'polypeptide(L)'
;MTGGAGFIGSHLVESAVMTLIPAKVIAVRKEAKKHRTVVRIVLPEYRGSFDTLKFGKNKPLMGFCHEGQLDLIYYRDPGLKEGQSFPLWTIQ
;
A
#
# COMPACT_ATOMS: atom_id res chain seq x y z
N MET A 1 -27.40 43.06 -12.42
CA MET A 1 -25.94 43.22 -12.55
C MET A 1 -25.31 42.54 -11.35
N THR A 2 -24.94 41.26 -11.51
CA THR A 2 -23.54 40.77 -11.51
C THR A 2 -22.85 41.00 -10.16
N GLY A 3 -22.35 40.03 -9.41
CA GLY A 3 -22.16 38.58 -9.54
C GLY A 3 -21.83 38.08 -8.12
N GLY A 4 -21.37 36.87 -7.84
CA GLY A 4 -20.98 35.72 -8.63
C GLY A 4 -20.81 34.59 -7.61
N ALA A 5 -20.93 33.35 -8.09
CA ALA A 5 -20.90 32.16 -7.28
C ALA A 5 -19.63 32.03 -6.43
N GLY A 6 -19.81 31.78 -5.13
CA GLY A 6 -18.80 31.18 -4.28
C GLY A 6 -19.19 29.73 -4.00
N PHE A 7 -18.93 28.84 -4.96
CA PHE A 7 -18.90 27.40 -4.71
C PHE A 7 -17.84 27.17 -3.62
N ILE A 8 -18.24 27.00 -2.37
CA ILE A 8 -17.40 26.29 -1.41
C ILE A 8 -17.44 24.83 -1.82
N GLY A 9 -16.57 24.50 -2.78
CA GLY A 9 -16.24 23.12 -3.11
C GLY A 9 -15.88 22.45 -1.81
N SER A 10 -16.80 21.59 -1.37
CA SER A 10 -16.60 20.69 -0.26
C SER A 10 -15.24 20.00 -0.45
N HIS A 11 -14.26 20.35 0.39
CA HIS A 11 -13.22 19.41 0.75
C HIS A 11 -13.86 18.27 1.57
N LEU A 12 -14.77 17.53 0.93
CA LEU A 12 -14.94 16.13 1.23
C LEU A 12 -13.65 15.48 0.72
N VAL A 13 -12.59 15.63 1.52
CA VAL A 13 -11.67 14.50 1.66
C VAL A 13 -12.54 13.48 2.36
N GLU A 14 -13.29 12.73 1.57
CA GLU A 14 -14.03 11.56 2.00
C GLU A 14 -13.03 10.79 2.84
N SER A 15 -13.24 10.78 4.16
CA SER A 15 -12.33 10.18 5.12
C SER A 15 -12.48 8.69 4.96
N ALA A 16 -11.94 8.16 3.86
CA ALA A 16 -11.96 6.78 3.49
C ALA A 16 -11.44 5.99 4.68
N VAL A 17 -12.32 5.20 5.29
CA VAL A 17 -11.99 4.40 6.46
C VAL A 17 -10.93 3.40 5.99
N MET A 18 -9.70 3.58 6.45
CA MET A 18 -8.60 2.69 6.13
C MET A 18 -8.59 1.52 7.11
N THR A 19 -8.75 0.31 6.61
CA THR A 19 -8.68 -0.90 7.43
C THR A 19 -7.27 -1.46 7.38
N LEU A 20 -6.65 -1.68 8.56
CA LEU A 20 -5.34 -2.31 8.67
C LEU A 20 -5.45 -3.78 8.24
N ILE A 21 -4.56 -4.20 7.34
CA ILE A 21 -4.43 -5.58 6.88
C ILE A 21 -3.21 -6.20 7.57
N PRO A 22 -3.38 -7.28 8.35
CA PRO A 22 -2.26 -8.04 8.88
C PRO A 22 -1.39 -8.57 7.73
N ALA A 23 -0.12 -8.15 7.70
CA ALA A 23 0.83 -8.56 6.68
C ALA A 23 2.22 -8.74 7.29
N LYS A 24 3.02 -9.63 6.70
CA LYS A 24 4.36 -9.98 7.18
C LYS A 24 5.36 -10.04 6.03
N VAL A 25 6.55 -9.50 6.24
CA VAL A 25 7.66 -9.63 5.30
C VAL A 25 8.19 -11.06 5.36
N ILE A 26 8.19 -11.74 4.21
CA ILE A 26 8.67 -13.13 4.10
C ILE A 26 9.98 -13.23 3.31
N ALA A 27 10.38 -12.19 2.58
CA ALA A 27 11.71 -12.12 1.98
C ALA A 27 12.11 -10.68 1.67
N VAL A 28 13.41 -10.40 1.77
CA VAL A 28 14.03 -9.16 1.31
C VAL A 28 15.21 -9.53 0.43
N ARG A 29 15.23 -9.02 -0.80
CA ARG A 29 16.26 -9.31 -1.79
C ARG A 29 16.83 -8.00 -2.33
N LYS A 30 18.15 -7.93 -2.39
CA LYS A 30 18.86 -6.82 -3.04
C LYS A 30 19.23 -7.25 -4.46
N GLU A 31 18.79 -6.47 -5.43
CA GLU A 31 19.20 -6.58 -6.83
C GLU A 31 20.05 -5.36 -7.21
N ALA A 32 20.80 -5.43 -8.32
CA ALA A 32 21.84 -4.43 -8.64
C ALA A 32 21.36 -2.97 -8.63
N LYS A 33 20.09 -2.71 -9.00
CA LYS A 33 19.51 -1.36 -9.08
C LYS A 33 18.19 -1.20 -8.31
N LYS A 34 17.74 -2.23 -7.59
CA LYS A 34 16.43 -2.24 -6.94
C LYS A 34 16.42 -3.18 -5.73
N HIS A 35 15.51 -2.92 -4.82
CA HIS A 35 15.25 -3.78 -3.67
C HIS A 35 13.89 -4.43 -3.87
N ARG A 36 13.81 -5.74 -3.69
CA ARG A 36 12.58 -6.52 -3.82
C ARG A 36 12.20 -7.05 -2.45
N THR A 37 10.97 -6.81 -2.05
CA THR A 37 10.42 -7.31 -0.79
C THR A 37 9.18 -8.13 -1.09
N VAL A 38 9.12 -9.33 -0.54
CA VAL A 38 7.93 -10.17 -0.63
C VAL A 38 7.20 -10.09 0.71
N VAL A 39 5.91 -9.75 0.65
CA VAL A 39 5.03 -9.61 1.81
C VAL A 39 3.88 -10.59 1.67
N ARG A 40 3.56 -11.33 2.73
CA ARG A 40 2.37 -12.18 2.81
C ARG A 40 1.30 -11.47 3.61
N ILE A 41 0.11 -11.34 3.02
CA ILE A 41 -1.11 -10.95 3.72
C ILE A 41 -1.55 -12.16 4.55
N VAL A 42 -1.72 -11.95 5.85
CA VAL A 42 -2.08 -12.98 6.85
C VAL A 42 -3.60 -13.00 7.03
N LEU A 43 -4.33 -12.87 5.93
CA LEU A 43 -5.79 -13.04 5.86
C LEU A 43 -6.04 -14.17 4.86
N PRO A 44 -6.55 -15.34 5.30
CA PRO A 44 -6.71 -16.53 4.46
C PRO A 44 -7.52 -16.30 3.17
N GLU A 45 -8.39 -15.30 3.16
CA GLU A 45 -9.33 -15.03 2.06
C GLU A 45 -9.21 -13.61 1.50
N TYR A 46 -8.03 -12.98 1.62
CA TYR A 46 -7.84 -11.67 1.02
C TYR A 46 -7.95 -11.76 -0.52
N ARG A 47 -9.04 -11.20 -1.07
CA ARG A 47 -9.33 -11.13 -2.51
C ARG A 47 -9.22 -9.70 -3.07
N GLY A 48 -8.68 -8.76 -2.29
CA GLY A 48 -8.57 -7.38 -2.72
C GLY A 48 -7.53 -7.18 -3.83
N SER A 49 -7.73 -6.13 -4.64
CA SER A 49 -6.78 -5.71 -5.67
C SER A 49 -5.55 -5.06 -5.05
N PHE A 50 -4.43 -5.03 -5.78
CA PHE A 50 -3.28 -4.20 -5.41
C PHE A 50 -3.62 -2.71 -5.38
N ASP A 51 -4.56 -2.25 -6.22
CA ASP A 51 -4.90 -0.83 -6.35
C ASP A 51 -5.62 -0.25 -5.12
N THR A 52 -6.32 -1.11 -4.38
CA THR A 52 -7.00 -0.74 -3.13
C THR A 52 -6.04 -0.66 -1.95
N LEU A 53 -4.84 -1.23 -2.09
CA LEU A 53 -3.83 -1.25 -1.03
C LEU A 53 -3.17 0.11 -0.85
N LYS A 54 -2.94 0.45 0.42
CA LYS A 54 -2.16 1.61 0.86
C LYS A 54 -0.98 1.13 1.68
N PHE A 55 0.18 1.70 1.38
CA PHE A 55 1.49 1.27 1.91
C PHE A 55 2.07 2.27 2.92
N GLY A 56 1.32 3.33 3.26
CA GLY A 56 1.78 4.40 4.13
C GLY A 56 3.11 5.00 3.67
N LYS A 57 4.08 5.07 4.59
CA LYS A 57 5.44 5.58 4.33
C LYS A 57 6.31 4.62 3.50
N ASN A 58 5.98 3.33 3.48
CA ASN A 58 6.73 2.29 2.77
C ASN A 58 6.17 2.07 1.36
N LYS A 59 5.89 3.14 0.62
CA LYS A 59 5.30 3.04 -0.71
C LYS A 59 6.31 2.43 -1.70
N PRO A 60 5.99 1.30 -2.34
CA PRO A 60 6.83 0.72 -3.38
C PRO A 60 6.79 1.56 -4.67
N LEU A 61 7.80 1.41 -5.51
CA LEU A 61 7.81 1.94 -6.87
C LEU A 61 6.74 1.24 -7.72
N MET A 62 6.70 -0.09 -7.62
CA MET A 62 5.71 -0.94 -8.28
C MET A 62 5.53 -2.23 -7.48
N GLY A 63 4.42 -2.93 -7.71
CA GLY A 63 4.22 -4.24 -7.15
C GLY A 63 3.05 -4.98 -7.75
N PHE A 64 2.94 -6.24 -7.35
CA PHE A 64 1.91 -7.16 -7.83
C PHE A 64 1.31 -7.90 -6.65
N CYS A 65 -0.01 -8.07 -6.64
CA CYS A 65 -0.72 -8.91 -5.68
C CYS A 65 -1.18 -10.19 -6.36
N HIS A 66 -0.79 -11.34 -5.84
CA HIS A 66 -1.26 -12.63 -6.31
C HIS A 66 -1.47 -13.55 -5.10
N GLU A 67 -2.71 -14.05 -4.93
CA GLU A 67 -3.08 -15.00 -3.86
C GLU A 67 -2.62 -14.56 -2.45
N GLY A 68 -2.83 -13.28 -2.12
CA GLY A 68 -2.45 -12.71 -0.82
C GLY A 68 -0.94 -12.51 -0.65
N GLN A 69 -0.13 -12.72 -1.69
CA GLN A 69 1.28 -12.37 -1.71
C GLN A 69 1.50 -11.08 -2.51
N LEU A 70 2.24 -10.16 -1.91
CA LEU A 70 2.66 -8.92 -2.53
C LEU A 70 4.13 -8.99 -2.88
N ASP A 71 4.42 -8.78 -4.16
CA ASP A 71 5.77 -8.60 -4.66
C ASP A 71 6.04 -7.11 -4.85
N LEU A 72 6.88 -6.53 -4.00
CA LEU A 72 7.09 -5.09 -3.91
C LEU A 72 8.50 -4.73 -4.37
N ILE A 73 8.61 -3.74 -5.26
CA ILE A 73 9.88 -3.28 -5.80
C ILE A 73 10.11 -1.84 -5.35
N TYR A 74 11.30 -1.58 -4.81
CA TYR A 74 11.73 -0.27 -4.30
C TYR A 74 13.00 0.18 -5.00
N TYR A 75 13.11 1.49 -5.22
CA TYR A 75 14.33 2.11 -5.75
C TYR A 75 15.45 2.15 -4.70
N ARG A 76 15.11 2.51 -3.46
CA ARG A 76 16.03 2.53 -2.32
C ARG A 76 15.75 1.36 -1.39
N ASP A 77 16.69 1.07 -0.51
CA ASP A 77 16.48 0.11 0.57
C ASP A 77 15.32 0.60 1.46
N PRO A 78 14.22 -0.17 1.58
CA PRO A 78 13.08 0.21 2.41
C PRO A 78 13.34 -0.01 3.91
N GLY A 79 14.50 -0.55 4.31
CA GLY A 79 14.82 -0.82 5.72
C GLY A 79 13.97 -1.92 6.35
N LEU A 80 13.33 -2.76 5.52
CA LEU A 80 12.49 -3.87 5.94
C LEU A 80 13.33 -5.12 6.21
N LYS A 81 12.88 -5.94 7.16
CA LYS A 81 13.53 -7.22 7.49
C LYS A 81 12.54 -8.36 7.37
N GLU A 82 13.05 -9.54 7.01
CA GLU A 82 12.26 -10.77 7.05
C GLU A 82 11.73 -11.02 8.46
N GLY A 83 10.49 -11.49 8.55
CA GLY A 83 9.82 -11.72 9.83
C GLY A 83 9.07 -10.50 10.38
N GLN A 84 9.37 -9.29 9.90
CA GLN A 84 8.75 -8.06 10.39
C GLN A 84 7.29 -7.94 9.95
N SER A 85 6.44 -7.39 10.83
CA SER A 85 5.10 -6.93 10.44
C SER A 85 5.19 -5.82 9.40
N PHE A 86 4.42 -5.95 8.33
CA PHE A 86 4.38 -4.98 7.25
C PHE A 86 3.13 -4.10 7.38
N PRO A 87 3.28 -2.78 7.54
CA PRO A 87 2.14 -1.88 7.63
C PRO A 87 1.43 -1.77 6.28
N LEU A 88 0.21 -2.31 6.21
CA LEU A 88 -0.61 -2.37 5.00
C LEU A 88 -2.05 -2.02 5.36
N TRP A 89 -2.72 -1.25 4.51
CA TRP A 89 -4.12 -0.90 4.66
C TRP A 89 -4.87 -1.10 3.35
N THR A 90 -6.20 -1.20 3.43
CA THR A 90 -7.07 -1.08 2.26
C THR A 90 -8.09 0.02 2.48
N ILE A 91 -8.47 0.69 1.39
CA ILE A 91 -9.70 1.47 1.34
C ILE A 91 -10.83 0.49 1.01
N GLN A 92 -11.94 0.57 1.73
CA GLN A 92 -13.17 -0.17 1.42
C GLN A 92 -14.02 0.59 0.42
#